data_AF-A0A8T0UFA2-F1
#
_entry.id   AF-A0A8T0UFA2-F1
#
_cell.length_a   1.000
_cell.length_b   1.000
_cell.length_c   1.000
_cell.angle_alpha   90.00
_cell.angle_beta   90.00
_cell.angle_gamma   90.00
#
_symmetry.space_group_name_H-M   'P 1'
#
loop_
_entity.id
_entity.type
_entity.pdbx_description
1 polymer ?
#
loop_
_entity_poly.entity_id
_entity_poly.type
_entity_poly.pdbx_seq_one_letter_code
_entity_poly.pdbx_strand_id
1 'polypeptide(L)'
;MAKILLLVSLLLYITIGEAAPMPLKWSAAANKSISAMDSKVMKAFDGVILAAPPEKRSEVKKATIGHAATIGLRLFKAQQTGDEKEAVTMARIYEIVADQIIAAPPSAKFHTMESVFPVADNPDLIKCPDTNNSYCETISKIKKASEEVLSAAGPAKESETKDATQEQLSAANTAINKAYANVDDRGIAGILAAYSKAADAVIAAAPTQKLKVMKETFTAAAKANFHPQPH
;
A
#
# COMPACT_ATOMS: atom_id res chain seq x y z
N MET A 1 -76.31 -21.59 5.53
CA MET A 1 -75.90 -20.16 5.55
C MET A 1 -74.64 -20.04 6.40
N ALA A 2 -73.47 -20.19 5.78
CA ALA A 2 -72.18 -20.15 6.44
C ALA A 2 -71.61 -18.73 6.39
N LYS A 3 -71.68 -18.02 7.52
CA LYS A 3 -71.05 -16.71 7.75
C LYS A 3 -70.26 -16.79 9.05
N ILE A 4 -69.14 -17.52 9.07
CA ILE A 4 -68.17 -17.46 10.17
C ILE A 4 -66.77 -17.57 9.57
N LEU A 5 -66.08 -16.43 9.61
CA LEU A 5 -64.63 -16.24 9.63
C LEU A 5 -63.80 -16.65 8.39
N LEU A 6 -63.91 -15.81 7.35
CA LEU A 6 -62.73 -15.38 6.59
C LEU A 6 -61.92 -14.41 7.47
N LEU A 7 -61.07 -14.94 8.35
CA LEU A 7 -60.21 -14.14 9.24
C LEU A 7 -58.82 -14.79 9.34
N VAL A 8 -58.19 -15.07 8.20
CA VAL A 8 -56.76 -15.38 8.10
C VAL A 8 -56.20 -14.77 6.80
N SER A 9 -56.33 -13.45 6.62
CA SER A 9 -55.78 -12.76 5.45
C SER A 9 -55.32 -11.33 5.72
N LEU A 10 -54.83 -11.04 6.94
CA LEU A 10 -54.20 -9.75 7.19
C LEU A 10 -53.12 -9.89 8.27
N LEU A 11 -52.00 -9.18 8.05
CA LEU A 11 -50.82 -9.01 8.91
C LEU A 11 -49.62 -9.91 8.63
N LEU A 12 -49.20 -9.95 7.36
CA LEU A 12 -47.78 -9.93 7.01
C LEU A 12 -47.41 -8.51 6.60
N TYR A 13 -47.41 -7.58 7.55
CA TYR A 13 -46.57 -6.39 7.42
C TYR A 13 -45.15 -6.82 7.76
N ILE A 14 -44.49 -7.49 6.82
CA ILE A 14 -43.04 -7.39 6.75
C ILE A 14 -42.84 -5.94 6.34
N THR A 15 -42.47 -5.10 7.29
CA THR A 15 -41.78 -3.85 6.99
C THR A 15 -40.55 -4.26 6.20
N ILE A 16 -40.67 -4.22 4.87
CA ILE A 16 -39.51 -4.15 4.00
C ILE A 16 -38.88 -2.84 4.43
N GLY A 17 -37.90 -2.92 5.33
CA GLY A 17 -36.99 -1.81 5.57
C GLY A 17 -36.54 -1.37 4.19
N GLU A 18 -36.75 -0.09 3.89
CA GLU A 18 -36.40 0.52 2.61
C GLU A 18 -35.11 -0.11 2.10
N ALA A 19 -35.21 -0.87 1.00
CA ALA A 19 -34.04 -1.29 0.29
C ALA A 19 -33.31 0.00 -0.04
N ALA A 20 -32.15 0.20 0.60
CA ALA A 20 -31.26 1.31 0.32
C ALA A 20 -31.14 1.45 -1.22
N PRO A 21 -31.15 2.68 -1.75
CA PRO A 21 -31.23 2.90 -3.19
C PRO A 21 -30.14 2.11 -3.93
N MET A 22 -30.56 1.36 -4.96
CA MET A 22 -29.68 0.71 -5.96
C MET A 22 -28.70 1.73 -6.58
N PRO A 23 -27.52 1.28 -7.07
CA PRO A 23 -26.26 1.97 -6.85
C PRO A 23 -26.22 3.35 -7.51
N LEU A 24 -25.60 4.30 -6.79
CA LEU A 24 -25.20 5.59 -7.34
C LEU A 24 -24.46 5.34 -8.67
N LYS A 25 -24.98 5.87 -9.79
CA LYS A 25 -24.27 5.80 -11.06
C LYS A 25 -23.04 6.69 -10.94
N TRP A 26 -21.86 6.07 -10.83
CA TRP A 26 -20.62 6.80 -10.64
C TRP A 26 -20.36 7.78 -11.79
N SER A 27 -19.72 8.90 -11.47
CA SER A 27 -19.29 9.87 -12.47
C SER A 27 -18.40 9.22 -13.54
N ALA A 28 -18.41 9.80 -14.75
CA ALA A 28 -17.54 9.34 -15.84
C ALA A 28 -16.04 9.45 -15.47
N ALA A 29 -15.68 10.45 -14.66
CA ALA A 29 -14.33 10.63 -14.16
C ALA A 29 -13.92 9.49 -13.20
N ALA A 30 -14.80 9.12 -12.25
CA ALA A 30 -14.54 8.03 -11.33
C ALA A 30 -14.38 6.70 -12.09
N ASN A 31 -15.28 6.39 -13.03
CA ASN A 31 -15.19 5.20 -13.86
C ASN A 31 -13.88 5.16 -14.67
N LYS A 32 -13.48 6.29 -15.28
CA LYS A 32 -12.21 6.39 -16.00
C LYS A 32 -11.01 6.09 -15.10
N SER A 33 -11.02 6.61 -13.86
CA SER A 33 -9.94 6.37 -12.89
C SER A 33 -9.83 4.89 -12.50
N ILE A 34 -10.95 4.21 -12.26
CA ILE A 34 -10.93 2.76 -11.94
C ILE A 34 -10.41 1.96 -13.14
N SER A 35 -10.91 2.25 -14.36
CA SER A 35 -10.49 1.48 -15.54
C SER A 35 -9.00 1.65 -15.83
N ALA A 36 -8.45 2.85 -15.60
CA ALA A 36 -7.02 3.10 -15.70
C ALA A 36 -6.23 2.29 -14.66
N MET A 37 -6.67 2.30 -13.40
CA MET A 37 -6.11 1.47 -12.33
C MET A 37 -6.17 -0.03 -12.69
N ASP A 38 -7.33 -0.56 -13.08
CA ASP A 38 -7.52 -1.98 -13.41
C ASP A 38 -6.55 -2.41 -14.50
N SER A 39 -6.45 -1.64 -15.58
CA SER A 39 -5.53 -1.93 -16.68
C SER A 39 -4.08 -1.99 -16.20
N LYS A 40 -3.69 -1.06 -15.33
CA LYS A 40 -2.31 -0.96 -14.83
C LYS A 40 -1.97 -2.07 -13.85
N VAL A 41 -2.87 -2.38 -12.93
CA VAL A 41 -2.72 -3.48 -11.97
C VAL A 41 -2.62 -4.82 -12.70
N MET A 42 -3.47 -5.06 -13.71
CA MET A 42 -3.38 -6.29 -14.50
C MET A 42 -2.05 -6.42 -15.23
N LYS A 43 -1.54 -5.33 -15.81
CA LYS A 43 -0.21 -5.31 -16.42
C LYS A 43 0.90 -5.62 -15.40
N ALA A 44 0.78 -5.12 -14.17
CA ALA A 44 1.71 -5.43 -13.09
C ALA A 44 1.67 -6.92 -12.72
N PHE A 45 0.48 -7.49 -12.56
CA PHE A 45 0.29 -8.92 -12.27
C PHE A 45 0.80 -9.82 -13.38
N ASP A 46 0.52 -9.51 -14.65
CA ASP A 46 1.08 -10.24 -15.79
C ASP A 46 2.61 -10.22 -15.76
N GLY A 47 3.20 -9.05 -15.48
CA GLY A 47 4.64 -8.91 -15.33
C GLY A 47 5.22 -9.76 -14.18
N VAL A 48 4.52 -9.84 -13.06
CA VAL A 48 4.90 -10.67 -11.91
C VAL A 48 4.83 -12.17 -12.25
N ILE A 49 3.76 -12.62 -12.91
CA ILE A 49 3.58 -14.03 -13.32
C ILE A 49 4.62 -14.44 -14.37
N LEU A 50 4.89 -13.56 -15.34
CA LEU A 50 5.87 -13.82 -16.40
C LEU A 50 7.29 -13.91 -15.85
N ALA A 51 7.63 -13.09 -14.86
CA ALA A 51 8.95 -13.09 -14.23
C ALA A 51 9.18 -14.25 -13.23
N ALA A 52 8.12 -14.97 -12.85
CA ALA A 52 8.23 -16.08 -11.92
C ALA A 52 8.93 -17.31 -12.55
N PRO A 53 9.83 -18.00 -11.80
CA PRO A 53 10.34 -19.31 -12.18
C PRO A 53 9.20 -20.31 -12.45
N PRO A 54 9.34 -21.25 -13.41
CA PRO A 54 8.27 -22.19 -13.77
C PRO A 54 7.64 -22.91 -12.58
N GLU A 55 8.46 -23.36 -11.64
CA GLU A 55 8.08 -24.08 -10.43
C GLU A 55 7.32 -23.22 -9.41
N LYS A 56 7.47 -21.89 -9.47
CA LYS A 56 6.79 -20.92 -8.59
C LYS A 56 5.59 -20.24 -9.25
N ARG A 57 5.42 -20.36 -10.57
CA ARG A 57 4.39 -19.63 -11.33
C ARG A 57 2.96 -19.87 -10.82
N SER A 58 2.64 -21.08 -10.36
CA SER A 58 1.30 -21.38 -9.80
C SER A 58 1.03 -20.64 -8.48
N GLU A 59 2.02 -20.62 -7.58
CA GLU A 59 1.97 -19.89 -6.31
C GLU A 59 1.81 -18.38 -6.55
N VAL A 60 2.65 -17.84 -7.45
CA VAL A 60 2.61 -16.43 -7.84
C VAL A 60 1.26 -16.06 -8.45
N LYS A 61 0.72 -16.88 -9.36
CA LYS A 61 -0.61 -16.66 -9.94
C LYS A 61 -1.70 -16.64 -8.86
N LYS A 62 -1.66 -17.56 -7.89
CA LYS A 62 -2.61 -17.57 -6.77
C LYS A 62 -2.53 -16.27 -5.95
N ALA A 63 -1.34 -15.77 -5.67
CA ALA A 63 -1.15 -14.50 -4.96
C ALA A 63 -1.74 -13.32 -5.75
N THR A 64 -1.49 -13.22 -7.06
CA THR A 64 -2.08 -12.15 -7.89
C THR A 64 -3.61 -12.17 -7.88
N ILE A 65 -4.23 -13.35 -7.87
CA ILE A 65 -5.70 -13.50 -7.77
C ILE A 65 -6.20 -13.02 -6.40
N GLY A 66 -5.49 -13.35 -5.31
CA GLY A 66 -5.82 -12.90 -3.97
C GLY A 66 -5.81 -11.37 -3.83
N HIS A 67 -4.77 -10.74 -4.38
CA HIS A 67 -4.66 -9.28 -4.44
C HIS A 67 -5.75 -8.64 -5.32
N ALA A 68 -6.03 -9.20 -6.49
CA ALA A 68 -7.12 -8.73 -7.36
C ALA A 68 -8.49 -8.79 -6.67
N ALA A 69 -8.77 -9.88 -5.96
CA ALA A 69 -10.02 -10.04 -5.21
C ALA A 69 -10.15 -9.01 -4.08
N THR A 70 -9.04 -8.70 -3.41
CA THR A 70 -8.99 -7.69 -2.34
C THR A 70 -9.29 -6.30 -2.87
N ILE A 71 -8.67 -5.90 -3.99
CA ILE A 71 -8.96 -4.63 -4.68
C ILE A 71 -10.44 -4.57 -5.07
N GLY A 72 -10.96 -5.62 -5.71
CA GLY A 72 -12.34 -5.68 -6.16
C GLY A 72 -13.34 -5.53 -5.01
N LEU A 73 -13.09 -6.20 -3.88
CA LEU A 73 -13.94 -6.08 -2.69
C LEU A 73 -13.95 -4.66 -2.11
N ARG A 74 -12.82 -3.95 -2.11
CA ARG A 74 -12.74 -2.57 -1.64
C ARG A 74 -13.51 -1.61 -2.55
N LEU A 75 -13.33 -1.73 -3.87
CA LEU A 75 -14.08 -0.93 -4.83
C LEU A 75 -15.58 -1.20 -4.72
N PHE A 76 -15.98 -2.46 -4.55
CA PHE A 76 -17.38 -2.82 -4.31
C PHE A 76 -17.95 -2.21 -3.03
N LYS A 77 -17.17 -2.15 -1.94
CA LYS A 77 -17.59 -1.46 -0.69
C LYS A 77 -17.73 0.05 -0.89
N ALA A 78 -16.82 0.69 -1.62
CA ALA A 78 -16.96 2.10 -1.98
C ALA A 78 -18.21 2.36 -2.85
N GLN A 79 -18.53 1.43 -3.75
CA GLN A 79 -19.75 1.50 -4.57
C GLN A 79 -21.01 1.44 -3.70
N GLN A 80 -21.05 0.55 -2.72
CA GLN A 80 -22.20 0.42 -1.81
C GLN A 80 -22.41 1.66 -0.93
N THR A 81 -21.34 2.36 -0.57
CA THR A 81 -21.41 3.58 0.26
C THR A 81 -21.60 4.87 -0.56
N GLY A 82 -21.50 4.79 -1.89
CA GLY A 82 -21.61 5.94 -2.77
C GLY A 82 -20.42 6.92 -2.69
N ASP A 83 -19.32 6.52 -2.04
CA ASP A 83 -18.15 7.38 -1.84
C ASP A 83 -17.21 7.35 -3.06
N GLU A 84 -17.59 8.10 -4.10
CA GLU A 84 -16.77 8.23 -5.31
C GLU A 84 -15.36 8.78 -5.04
N LYS A 85 -15.22 9.65 -4.04
CA LYS A 85 -13.93 10.25 -3.69
C LYS A 85 -13.00 9.21 -3.10
N GLU A 86 -13.50 8.36 -2.22
CA GLU A 86 -12.73 7.24 -1.67
C GLU A 86 -12.33 6.26 -2.77
N ALA A 87 -13.24 5.95 -3.70
CA ALA A 87 -12.94 5.06 -4.81
C ALA A 87 -11.87 5.60 -5.77
N VAL A 88 -11.94 6.87 -6.16
CA VAL A 88 -10.91 7.52 -6.98
C VAL A 88 -9.58 7.54 -6.24
N THR A 89 -9.60 7.75 -4.93
CA THR A 89 -8.39 7.72 -4.10
C THR A 89 -7.78 6.32 -4.08
N MET A 90 -8.58 5.28 -3.87
CA MET A 90 -8.13 3.88 -3.97
C MET A 90 -7.59 3.53 -5.36
N ALA A 91 -8.24 4.01 -6.43
CA ALA A 91 -7.76 3.79 -7.79
C ALA A 91 -6.35 4.36 -7.98
N ARG A 92 -6.12 5.60 -7.53
CA ARG A 92 -4.79 6.23 -7.60
C ARG A 92 -3.74 5.49 -6.75
N ILE A 93 -4.13 5.01 -5.58
CA ILE A 93 -3.28 4.22 -4.68
C ILE A 93 -2.78 2.96 -5.38
N TYR A 94 -3.69 2.18 -5.98
CA TYR A 94 -3.32 0.93 -6.64
C TYR A 94 -2.58 1.17 -7.96
N GLU A 95 -2.76 2.31 -8.63
CA GLU A 95 -1.91 2.72 -9.75
C GLU A 95 -0.44 2.93 -9.34
N ILE A 96 -0.20 3.59 -8.20
CA ILE A 96 1.16 3.82 -7.66
C ILE A 96 1.82 2.48 -7.32
N VAL A 97 1.07 1.58 -6.67
CA VAL A 97 1.52 0.21 -6.39
C VAL A 97 1.88 -0.53 -7.68
N ALA A 98 1.01 -0.45 -8.69
CA ALA A 98 1.26 -1.08 -9.98
C ALA A 98 2.54 -0.54 -10.66
N ASP A 99 2.79 0.77 -10.60
CA ASP A 99 4.02 1.38 -11.13
C ASP A 99 5.28 0.85 -10.46
N GLN A 100 5.27 0.70 -9.14
CA GLN A 100 6.41 0.15 -8.39
C GLN A 100 6.70 -1.30 -8.80
N ILE A 101 5.66 -2.12 -8.98
CA ILE A 101 5.79 -3.51 -9.44
C ILE A 101 6.29 -3.58 -10.89
N ILE A 102 5.78 -2.70 -11.77
CA ILE A 102 6.20 -2.63 -13.17
C ILE A 102 7.68 -2.21 -13.28
N ALA A 103 8.13 -1.26 -12.47
CA ALA A 103 9.51 -0.77 -12.47
C ALA A 103 10.53 -1.75 -11.85
N ALA A 104 10.09 -2.66 -10.98
CA ALA A 104 10.98 -3.61 -10.32
C ALA A 104 11.68 -4.57 -11.32
N PRO A 105 12.96 -4.96 -11.07
CA PRO A 105 13.64 -6.00 -11.85
C PRO A 105 12.85 -7.32 -11.84
N PRO A 106 12.93 -8.16 -12.89
CA PRO A 106 12.16 -9.40 -12.99
C PRO A 106 12.21 -10.27 -11.73
N SER A 107 13.41 -10.52 -11.19
CA SER A 107 13.62 -11.33 -9.98
C SER A 107 12.98 -10.74 -8.72
N ALA A 108 12.75 -9.43 -8.68
CA ALA A 108 12.22 -8.71 -7.53
C ALA A 108 10.72 -8.41 -7.63
N LYS A 109 10.07 -8.65 -8.79
CA LYS A 109 8.66 -8.28 -9.01
C LYS A 109 7.70 -8.91 -8.00
N PHE A 110 7.84 -10.20 -7.74
CA PHE A 110 6.95 -10.91 -6.81
C PHE A 110 7.13 -10.41 -5.37
N HIS A 111 8.38 -10.25 -4.92
CA HIS A 111 8.66 -9.68 -3.59
C HIS A 111 8.15 -8.24 -3.47
N THR A 112 8.34 -7.43 -4.52
CA THR A 112 7.83 -6.06 -4.57
C THR A 112 6.33 -6.04 -4.39
N MET A 113 5.58 -6.85 -5.14
CA MET A 113 4.12 -6.98 -5.02
C MET A 113 3.70 -7.29 -3.57
N GLU A 114 4.29 -8.31 -2.95
CA GLU A 114 3.96 -8.69 -1.57
C GLU A 114 4.32 -7.60 -0.55
N SER A 115 5.30 -6.73 -0.83
CA SER A 115 5.68 -5.64 0.07
C SER A 115 4.78 -4.39 -0.03
N VAL A 116 4.23 -4.10 -1.22
CA VAL A 116 3.51 -2.84 -1.49
C VAL A 116 1.99 -2.98 -1.38
N PHE A 117 1.45 -4.18 -1.58
CA PHE A 117 0.01 -4.42 -1.41
C PHE A 117 -0.51 -4.18 0.02
N PRO A 118 0.21 -4.61 1.08
CA PRO A 118 -0.14 -4.24 2.44
C PRO A 118 -0.18 -2.71 2.68
N VAL A 119 0.61 -1.93 1.92
CA VAL A 119 0.56 -0.45 1.96
C VAL A 119 -0.78 0.04 1.42
N ALA A 120 -1.23 -0.49 0.27
CA ALA A 120 -2.51 -0.11 -0.30
C ALA A 120 -3.70 -0.56 0.55
N ASP A 121 -3.53 -1.63 1.34
CA ASP A 121 -4.55 -2.10 2.26
C ASP A 121 -4.76 -1.18 3.48
N ASN A 122 -3.81 -0.29 3.75
CA ASN A 122 -3.97 0.79 4.72
C ASN A 122 -3.77 2.12 3.98
N PRO A 123 -4.81 2.67 3.34
CA PRO A 123 -4.70 3.85 2.48
C PRO A 123 -4.22 5.11 3.22
N ASP A 124 -4.23 5.16 4.55
CA ASP A 124 -3.60 6.22 5.35
C ASP A 124 -2.06 6.18 5.27
N LEU A 125 -1.48 5.08 4.77
CA LEU A 125 -0.07 4.96 4.37
C LEU A 125 0.21 5.57 2.99
N ILE A 126 -0.80 5.97 2.22
CA ILE A 126 -0.62 6.52 0.86
C ILE A 126 -1.27 7.90 0.72
N LYS A 127 -2.27 8.20 1.53
CA LYS A 127 -2.82 9.55 1.67
C LYS A 127 -1.80 10.41 2.40
N CYS A 128 -1.15 11.30 1.66
CA CYS A 128 -0.54 12.50 2.21
C CYS A 128 -1.47 13.70 1.98
N PRO A 129 -2.50 13.90 2.82
CA PRO A 129 -3.21 15.16 2.84
C PRO A 129 -2.36 16.21 3.57
N ASP A 130 -2.42 17.45 3.10
CA ASP A 130 -1.59 18.60 3.53
C ASP A 130 -1.69 18.99 5.03
N THR A 131 -2.43 18.23 5.86
CA THR A 131 -2.81 18.68 7.22
C THR A 131 -2.46 17.73 8.37
N ASN A 132 -1.78 16.59 8.17
CA ASN A 132 -1.10 15.88 9.28
C ASN A 132 -0.13 14.77 8.81
N ASN A 133 1.08 14.60 9.35
CA ASN A 133 2.24 15.51 9.33
C ASN A 133 3.56 14.70 9.37
N SER A 134 3.60 13.51 10.00
CA SER A 134 4.85 12.80 10.29
C SER A 134 5.17 11.61 9.37
N TYR A 135 4.17 10.83 8.95
CA TYR A 135 4.36 9.73 8.00
C TYR A 135 4.90 10.24 6.67
N CYS A 136 4.20 11.20 6.07
CA CYS A 136 4.56 11.80 4.79
C CYS A 136 5.88 12.57 4.84
N GLU A 137 6.16 13.27 5.94
CA GLU A 137 7.46 13.89 6.17
C GLU A 137 8.56 12.82 6.21
N THR A 138 8.32 11.71 6.92
CA THR A 138 9.27 10.61 7.02
C THR A 138 9.54 9.97 5.66
N ILE A 139 8.49 9.63 4.89
CA ILE A 139 8.65 9.06 3.55
C ILE A 139 9.36 10.03 2.60
N SER A 140 9.04 11.33 2.66
CA SER A 140 9.72 12.36 1.88
C SER A 140 11.21 12.44 2.22
N LYS A 141 11.56 12.43 3.51
CA LYS A 141 12.96 12.41 3.97
C LYS A 141 13.69 11.15 3.54
N ILE A 142 13.06 9.97 3.64
CA ILE A 142 13.64 8.71 3.16
C ILE A 142 13.92 8.78 1.66
N LYS A 143 12.97 9.29 0.86
CA LYS A 143 13.16 9.49 -0.58
C LYS A 143 14.33 10.42 -0.87
N LYS A 144 14.39 11.58 -0.22
CA LYS A 144 15.51 12.52 -0.36
C LYS A 144 16.84 11.87 0.02
N ALA A 145 16.91 11.15 1.13
CA ALA A 145 18.09 10.43 1.56
C ALA A 145 18.56 9.41 0.50
N SER A 146 17.62 8.70 -0.15
CA SER A 146 17.94 7.76 -1.24
C SER A 146 18.49 8.48 -2.49
N GLU A 147 17.91 9.61 -2.87
CA GLU A 147 18.37 10.41 -4.01
C GLU A 147 19.79 10.95 -3.79
N GLU A 148 20.09 11.38 -2.57
CA GLU A 148 21.42 11.81 -2.13
C GLU A 148 22.45 10.67 -2.14
N VAL A 149 22.05 9.45 -1.75
CA VAL A 149 22.91 8.25 -1.84
C VAL A 149 23.24 7.92 -3.30
N LEU A 150 22.22 7.91 -4.17
CA LEU A 150 22.40 7.62 -5.60
C LEU A 150 23.25 8.69 -6.29
N SER A 151 23.03 9.96 -5.96
CA SER A 151 23.80 11.09 -6.51
C SER A 151 25.27 11.09 -6.07
N ALA A 152 25.55 10.54 -4.88
CA ALA A 152 26.91 10.39 -4.38
C ALA A 152 27.64 9.15 -4.94
N ALA A 153 26.95 8.27 -5.67
CA ALA A 153 27.55 7.10 -6.26
C ALA A 153 28.48 7.49 -7.42
N GLY A 154 29.75 7.08 -7.35
CA GLY A 154 30.64 7.16 -8.50
C GLY A 154 30.25 6.16 -9.59
N PRO A 155 30.62 6.39 -10.86
CA PRO A 155 30.20 5.54 -12.00
C PRO A 155 30.54 4.05 -11.82
N ALA A 156 31.65 3.75 -11.14
CA ALA A 156 32.10 2.39 -10.90
C ALA A 156 31.24 1.59 -9.90
N LYS A 157 30.40 2.26 -9.09
CA LYS A 157 29.58 1.63 -8.03
C LYS A 157 28.09 1.93 -8.16
N GLU A 158 27.66 2.49 -9.29
CA GLU A 158 26.29 2.96 -9.50
C GLU A 158 25.25 1.83 -9.36
N SER A 159 25.46 0.70 -10.04
CA SER A 159 24.55 -0.46 -9.97
C SER A 159 24.45 -1.04 -8.56
N GLU A 160 25.60 -1.27 -7.92
CA GLU A 160 25.64 -1.81 -6.55
C GLU A 160 24.98 -0.85 -5.54
N THR A 161 25.19 0.46 -5.71
CA THR A 161 24.58 1.48 -4.86
C THR A 161 23.07 1.53 -5.08
N LYS A 162 22.60 1.39 -6.32
CA LYS A 162 21.17 1.33 -6.65
C LYS A 162 20.49 0.13 -6.01
N ASP A 163 21.06 -1.06 -6.16
CA ASP A 163 20.51 -2.30 -5.60
C ASP A 163 20.47 -2.24 -4.07
N ALA A 164 21.56 -1.80 -3.44
CA ALA A 164 21.64 -1.66 -1.99
C ALA A 164 20.70 -0.58 -1.44
N THR A 165 20.51 0.53 -2.16
CA THR A 165 19.55 1.59 -1.78
C THR A 165 18.12 1.06 -1.86
N GLN A 166 17.80 0.33 -2.92
CA GLN A 166 16.47 -0.27 -3.09
C GLN A 166 16.16 -1.31 -2.01
N GLU A 167 17.14 -2.12 -1.63
CA GLU A 167 17.02 -3.08 -0.52
C GLU A 167 16.65 -2.36 0.79
N GLN A 168 17.34 -1.26 1.12
CA GLN A 168 17.05 -0.49 2.34
C GLN A 168 15.67 0.18 2.30
N LEU A 169 15.24 0.69 1.15
CA LEU A 169 13.90 1.25 0.97
C LEU A 169 12.80 0.20 1.17
N SER A 170 12.99 -1.00 0.62
CA SER A 170 12.05 -2.12 0.80
C SER A 170 11.96 -2.55 2.26
N ALA A 171 13.10 -2.64 2.96
CA ALA A 171 13.14 -2.96 4.38
C ALA A 171 12.46 -1.88 5.24
N ALA A 172 12.69 -0.60 4.93
CA ALA A 172 12.05 0.52 5.64
C ALA A 172 10.54 0.50 5.52
N ASN A 173 10.03 0.33 4.29
CA ASN A 173 8.59 0.21 4.03
C ASN A 173 8.00 -0.99 4.78
N THR A 174 8.66 -2.14 4.73
CA THR A 174 8.21 -3.34 5.46
C THR A 174 8.10 -3.10 6.97
N ALA A 175 9.10 -2.45 7.57
CA ALA A 175 9.11 -2.17 9.01
C ALA A 175 8.02 -1.17 9.42
N ILE A 176 7.82 -0.10 8.63
CA ILE A 176 6.77 0.89 8.87
C ILE A 176 5.40 0.23 8.73
N ASN A 177 5.16 -0.54 7.65
CA ASN A 177 3.89 -1.25 7.44
C ASN A 177 3.57 -2.21 8.59
N LYS A 178 4.57 -2.94 9.08
CA LYS A 178 4.40 -3.84 10.22
C LYS A 178 3.98 -3.09 11.49
N ALA A 179 4.48 -1.88 11.72
CA ALA A 179 4.05 -1.06 12.85
C ALA A 179 2.58 -0.67 12.74
N TYR A 180 2.13 -0.30 11.54
CA TYR A 180 0.73 0.05 11.27
C TYR A 180 -0.22 -1.15 11.34
N ALA A 181 0.23 -2.35 10.99
CA ALA A 181 -0.57 -3.56 11.10
C ALA A 181 -0.91 -3.95 12.55
N ASN A 182 -0.11 -3.48 13.53
CA ASN A 182 -0.28 -3.82 14.94
C ASN A 182 -1.15 -2.82 15.74
N VAL A 183 -1.66 -1.75 15.09
CA VAL A 183 -2.62 -0.74 15.63
C VAL A 183 -2.22 -0.13 16.99
N ASP A 184 -0.92 -0.04 17.29
CA ASP A 184 -0.38 0.72 18.43
C ASP A 184 0.21 2.05 17.95
N ASP A 185 -0.49 3.15 18.22
CA ASP A 185 -0.09 4.51 17.86
C ASP A 185 1.32 4.87 18.36
N ARG A 186 1.76 4.30 19.49
CA ARG A 186 3.09 4.53 20.05
C ARG A 186 4.18 3.84 19.21
N GLY A 187 3.93 2.61 18.78
CA GLY A 187 4.81 1.87 17.86
C GLY A 187 4.92 2.56 16.50
N ILE A 188 3.81 3.09 15.99
CA ILE A 188 3.77 3.87 14.74
C ILE A 188 4.60 5.15 14.88
N ALA A 189 4.37 5.95 15.93
CA ALA A 189 5.13 7.18 16.15
C ALA A 189 6.64 6.91 16.34
N GLY A 190 6.98 5.85 17.08
CA GLY A 190 8.36 5.43 17.32
C GLY A 190 9.10 5.06 16.04
N ILE A 191 8.48 4.24 15.18
CA ILE A 191 9.13 3.80 13.93
C ILE A 191 9.32 4.96 12.95
N LEU A 192 8.34 5.87 12.86
CA LEU A 192 8.44 7.04 11.99
C LEU A 192 9.54 8.00 12.46
N ALA A 193 9.60 8.28 13.76
CA ALA A 193 10.66 9.11 14.33
C ALA A 193 12.06 8.50 14.10
N ALA A 194 12.19 7.18 14.24
CA ALA A 194 13.44 6.47 14.01
C ALA A 194 13.89 6.58 12.55
N TYR A 195 13.00 6.36 11.58
CA TYR A 195 13.33 6.49 10.16
C TYR A 195 13.55 7.93 9.71
N SER A 196 12.80 8.90 10.26
CA SER A 196 13.07 10.32 9.99
C SER A 196 14.49 10.69 10.44
N LYS A 197 14.87 10.30 11.66
CA LYS A 197 16.22 10.56 12.19
C LYS A 197 17.31 9.86 11.37
N ALA A 198 17.05 8.63 10.92
CA ALA A 198 17.96 7.88 10.07
C ALA A 198 18.16 8.59 8.72
N ALA A 199 17.07 9.05 8.09
CA ALA A 199 17.13 9.80 6.84
C ALA A 199 17.90 11.13 6.99
N ASP A 200 17.69 11.87 8.08
CA ASP A 200 18.42 13.09 8.38
C ASP A 200 19.94 12.81 8.52
N ALA A 201 20.32 11.68 9.14
CA ALA A 201 21.72 11.27 9.24
C ALA A 201 22.35 10.95 7.87
N VAL A 202 21.61 10.31 6.96
CA VAL A 202 22.07 10.03 5.58
C VAL A 202 22.27 11.33 4.80
N ILE A 203 21.32 12.27 4.92
CA ILE A 203 21.40 13.57 4.26
C ILE A 203 22.62 14.36 4.76
N ALA A 204 22.90 14.33 6.07
CA ALA A 204 24.03 15.02 6.67
C ALA A 204 25.40 14.35 6.41
N ALA A 205 25.42 13.05 6.06
CA ALA A 205 26.66 12.32 5.85
C ALA A 205 27.45 12.82 4.64
N ALA A 206 28.79 12.72 4.71
CA ALA A 206 29.68 12.97 3.58
C ALA A 206 29.33 12.06 2.40
N PRO A 207 29.47 12.52 1.13
CA PRO A 207 29.02 11.78 -0.06
C PRO A 207 29.45 10.30 -0.08
N THR A 208 30.73 10.02 0.17
CA THR A 208 31.29 8.66 0.15
C THR A 208 30.80 7.76 1.29
N GLN A 209 30.15 8.33 2.31
CA GLN A 209 29.63 7.61 3.48
C GLN A 209 28.11 7.42 3.44
N LYS A 210 27.38 8.13 2.57
CA LYS A 210 25.90 8.13 2.58
C LYS A 210 25.30 6.73 2.51
N LEU A 211 25.77 5.86 1.61
CA LEU A 211 25.26 4.48 1.50
C LEU A 211 25.54 3.66 2.78
N LYS A 212 26.73 3.82 3.37
CA LYS A 212 27.09 3.13 4.62
C LYS A 212 26.19 3.59 5.77
N VAL A 213 26.03 4.90 5.92
CA VAL A 213 25.16 5.50 6.94
C VAL A 213 23.72 5.07 6.75
N MET A 214 23.22 4.97 5.50
CA MET A 214 21.88 4.48 5.22
C MET A 214 21.71 3.04 5.72
N LYS A 215 22.60 2.13 5.34
CA LYS A 215 22.55 0.73 5.77
C LYS A 215 22.53 0.60 7.30
N GLU A 216 23.42 1.32 7.98
CA GLU A 216 23.55 1.24 9.44
C GLU A 216 22.32 1.83 10.16
N THR A 217 21.90 3.03 9.76
CA THR A 217 20.83 3.76 10.45
C THR A 217 19.44 3.22 10.13
N PHE A 218 19.17 2.77 8.90
CA PHE A 218 17.89 2.16 8.54
C PHE A 218 17.74 0.78 9.21
N THR A 219 18.82 -0.01 9.27
CA THR A 219 18.83 -1.28 10.02
C THR A 219 18.58 -1.05 11.51
N ALA A 220 19.18 -0.01 12.11
CA ALA A 220 18.91 0.35 13.50
C ALA A 220 17.46 0.80 13.71
N ALA A 221 16.90 1.62 12.81
CA ALA A 221 15.51 2.06 12.87
C ALA A 221 14.54 0.87 12.81
N ALA A 222 14.77 -0.11 11.92
CA ALA A 222 13.98 -1.33 11.84
C ALA A 222 13.98 -2.14 13.16
N LYS A 223 15.09 -2.12 13.92
CA LYS A 223 15.25 -2.88 15.17
C LYS A 223 14.61 -2.20 16.38
N ALA A 224 14.40 -0.88 16.34
CA ALA A 224 13.83 -0.12 17.45
C ALA A 224 12.42 -0.59 17.86
N ASN A 225 11.69 -1.28 16.95
CA ASN A 225 10.37 -1.86 17.22
C ASN A 225 10.37 -3.17 18.03
N PHE A 226 11.53 -3.75 18.36
CA PHE A 226 11.60 -5.03 19.10
C PHE A 226 11.96 -4.90 20.57
N HIS A 227 12.22 -3.69 21.06
CA HIS A 227 12.46 -3.44 22.49
C HIS A 227 11.42 -2.45 23.02
N PRO A 228 10.46 -2.87 23.85
CA PRO A 228 9.70 -1.91 24.64
C PRO A 228 10.69 -1.11 25.49
N GLN A 229 10.65 0.21 25.37
CA GLN A 229 11.44 1.09 26.24
C GLN A 229 11.04 0.78 27.70
N PRO A 230 11.99 0.44 28.59
CA PRO A 230 11.70 0.32 30.00
C PRO A 230 11.43 1.72 30.58
N HIS A 231 10.37 1.79 31.39
CA HIS A 231 9.95 2.97 32.15
C HIS A 231 10.98 3.38 33.21
#